data_AF-H0AEE6-F1
#
_entry.id   AF-H0AEE6-F1
#
_cell.length_a   1.000
_cell.length_b   1.000
_cell.length_c   1.000
_cell.angle_alpha   90.00
_cell.angle_beta   90.00
_cell.angle_gamma   90.00
#
_symmetry.space_group_name_H-M   'P 1'
#
loop_
_entity.id
_entity.type
_entity.pdbx_description
1 polymer ?
#
loop_
_entity_poly.entity_id
_entity_poly.type
_entity_poly.pdbx_seq_one_letter_code
_entity_poly.pdbx_strand_id
1 'polypeptide(L)' 'MLEKLFRPEKIAVVGASRHEGKTGHEVFDNLHHDFEGEVISCQSSRG' A
#
# COMPACT_ATOMS: atom_id res chain seq x y z
N MET A 1 -15.79 8.64 13.91
CA MET A 1 -15.16 9.52 12.90
C MET A 1 -14.22 8.65 12.06
N LEU A 2 -14.61 8.33 10.83
CA LEU A 2 -13.88 7.43 9.91
C LEU A 2 -13.26 8.17 8.72
N GLU A 3 -13.32 9.50 8.73
CA GLU A 3 -12.86 10.33 7.61
C GLU A 3 -11.40 10.05 7.23
N LYS A 4 -10.54 9.84 8.22
CA LYS A 4 -9.13 9.50 7.99
C LYS A 4 -8.91 8.12 7.36
N LEU A 5 -9.90 7.22 7.45
CA LEU A 5 -9.86 5.92 6.80
C LEU A 5 -10.25 6.02 5.32
N PHE A 6 -11.26 6.83 5.01
CA PHE A 6 -11.77 7.01 3.64
C PHE A 6 -11.05 8.10 2.84
N ARG A 7 -10.37 9.03 3.53
CA ARG A 7 -9.58 10.13 2.94
C ARG A 7 -8.25 10.29 3.68
N PRO A 8 -7.37 9.28 3.65
CA PRO A 8 -6.02 9.44 4.19
C PRO A 8 -5.20 10.37 3.28
N GLU A 9 -4.19 11.02 3.86
CA GLU A 9 -3.16 11.73 3.08
C GLU A 9 -2.02 10.79 2.68
N LYS A 10 -1.79 9.75 3.50
CA LYS A 10 -0.71 8.77 3.33
C LYS A 10 -1.16 7.37 3.72
N ILE A 11 -0.76 6.36 2.95
CA ILE A 11 -1.05 4.94 3.20
C ILE A 11 0.25 4.15 3.18
N ALA A 12 0.47 3.32 4.22
CA ALA A 12 1.56 2.36 4.24
C ALA A 12 1.04 0.95 4.01
N VAL A 13 1.56 0.25 2.99
CA VAL A 13 1.20 -1.15 2.68
C VAL A 13 2.29 -2.06 3.22
N VAL A 14 1.98 -2.74 4.32
CA VAL A 14 2.90 -3.70 4.96
C VAL A 14 2.80 -5.05 4.25
N GLY A 15 3.95 -5.60 3.85
CA GLY A 15 4.01 -6.86 3.11
C GLY A 15 3.72 -6.72 1.61
N ALA A 16 3.70 -5.49 1.08
CA ALA A 16 3.66 -5.26 -0.36
C ALA A 16 4.88 -5.91 -0.99
N SER A 17 4.78 -7.09 -1.62
CA SER A 17 5.95 -7.75 -2.20
C SER A 17 6.29 -7.15 -3.57
N ARG A 18 7.56 -7.24 -3.99
CA ARG A 18 7.95 -6.91 -5.38
C ARG A 18 7.63 -8.03 -6.38
N HIS A 19 7.16 -9.17 -5.90
CA HIS A 19 6.80 -10.31 -6.74
C HIS A 19 5.31 -10.28 -7.03
N GLU A 20 4.96 -10.27 -8.31
CA GLU A 20 3.60 -10.43 -8.81
C GLU A 20 2.95 -11.70 -8.24
N GLY A 21 1.62 -11.65 -8.08
CA GLY A 21 0.81 -12.78 -7.55
C GLY A 21 0.72 -12.87 -6.03
N LYS A 22 1.20 -11.86 -5.28
CA LYS A 22 0.97 -11.75 -3.83
C LYS A 22 -0.03 -10.63 -3.55
N THR A 23 -0.98 -10.86 -2.62
CA THR A 23 -2.03 -9.87 -2.28
C THR A 23 -1.48 -8.49 -1.93
N GLY A 24 -0.36 -8.42 -1.19
CA GLY A 24 0.26 -7.13 -0.86
C GLY A 24 0.78 -6.38 -2.08
N HIS A 25 1.22 -7.09 -3.12
CA HIS A 25 1.67 -6.48 -4.38
C HIS A 25 0.48 -5.85 -5.11
N GLU A 26 -0.61 -6.59 -5.29
CA GLU A 26 -1.83 -6.10 -5.96
C GLU A 26 -2.47 -4.92 -5.23
N VAL A 27 -2.53 -4.96 -3.89
CA VAL A 27 -3.05 -3.84 -3.10
C VAL A 27 -2.17 -2.59 -3.25
N PHE A 28 -0.85 -2.75 -3.25
CA PHE A 28 0.06 -1.64 -3.45
C PHE A 28 -0.06 -1.07 -4.87
N ASP A 29 -0.14 -1.93 -5.89
CA ASP A 29 -0.26 -1.54 -7.29
C ASP A 29 -1.54 -0.73 -7.56
N ASN A 30 -2.69 -1.23 -7.10
CA ASN A 30 -3.96 -0.51 -7.20
C ASN A 30 -3.90 0.87 -6.53
N LEU A 31 -3.32 0.95 -5.33
CA LEU A 31 -3.17 2.23 -4.63
C LEU A 31 -2.18 3.15 -5.34
N HIS A 32 -1.09 2.61 -5.91
CA HIS A 32 -0.11 3.42 -6.61
C HIS A 32 -0.68 4.07 -7.88
N HIS A 33 -1.66 3.43 -8.52
CA HIS A 33 -2.32 3.94 -9.72
C HIS A 33 -3.46 4.91 -9.42
N ASP A 34 -4.28 4.65 -8.39
CA ASP A 34 -5.56 5.36 -8.21
C ASP A 34 -5.58 6.31 -7.00
N PHE A 35 -4.66 6.17 -6.05
CA PHE A 35 -4.64 7.02 -4.85
C PHE A 35 -3.78 8.27 -5.07
N GLU A 36 -4.42 9.45 -4.97
CA GLU A 36 -3.75 10.75 -5.17
C GLU A 36 -2.76 11.13 -4.05
N GLY A 37 -2.79 10.43 -2.91
CA GLY A 37 -1.88 10.66 -1.78
C GLY A 37 -0.59 9.85 -1.84
N GLU A 38 0.20 9.88 -0.76
CA GLU A 38 1.48 9.16 -0.70
C GLU A 38 1.28 7.68 -0.34
N VAL A 39 1.82 6.77 -1.16
CA VAL A 39 1.80 5.32 -0.89
C VAL A 39 3.22 4.84 -0.56
N ILE A 40 3.38 4.21 0.60
CA ILE A 40 4.67 3.71 1.10
C ILE A 40 4.65 2.19 1.18
N SER A 41 5.57 1.51 0.50
CA SER A 41 5.74 0.07 0.63
C SER A 41 6.59 -0.28 1.85
N CYS A 42 6.07 -1.09 2.77
CA CYS A 42 6.81 -1.59 3.93
C CYS A 42 7.09 -3.09 3.75
N GLN A 43 8.25 -3.42 3.18
CA GLN A 43 8.73 -4.80 3.10
C GLN A 43 9.67 -5.11 4.27
N SER A 44 9.46 -6.26 4.92
CA SER A 44 10.44 -6.78 5.86
C SER A 44 11.48 -7.59 5.09
N SER A 45 12.70 -7.07 4.97
CA SER A 45 13.86 -7.83 4.51
C SER A 45 14.39 -8.70 5.67
N ARG A 46 13.58 -9.65 6.14
CA ARG A 46 14.11 -10.73 6.98
C ARG A 46 14.60 -11.82 6.04
N GLY A 47 15.91 -11.82 5.81
CA GLY A 47 16.65 -12.94 5.24
C GLY A 47 16.80 -14.06 6.27
#